data_AF-A0A6M1ZPB0-F1
#
_entry.id   AF-A0A6M1ZPB0-F1
#
_cell.length_a   1.000
_cell.length_b   1.000
_cell.length_c   1.000
_cell.angle_alpha   90.00
_cell.angle_beta   90.00
_cell.angle_gamma   90.00
#
_symmetry.space_group_name_H-M   'P 1'
#
loop_
_entity.id
_entity.type
_entity.pdbx_description
1 polymer ?
#
loop_
_entity_poly.entity_id
_entity_poly.type
_entity_poly.pdbx_seq_one_letter_code
_entity_poly.pdbx_strand_id
1 'polypeptide(L)'
;MRSEYFRESYLASEEIDTPDPSRHCFRGQQIVVHWAEPCRASREIVLTVRYGNRELETFCHPIKKKHGYWIYRLVNDDYWNHGGIVSYKVELYEAGVLVDHKEHHLWAEIINISDTPL
;
A
#
# COMPACT_ATOMS: atom_id res chain seq x y z
N MET A 1 8.81 5.70 -4.69
CA MET A 1 8.02 4.73 -3.90
C MET A 1 8.76 4.44 -2.62
N ARG A 2 8.07 4.42 -1.48
CA ARG A 2 8.69 4.16 -0.17
C ARG A 2 7.72 3.34 0.68
N SER A 3 8.26 2.36 1.39
CA SER A 3 7.55 1.56 2.39
C SER A 3 8.17 1.87 3.74
N GLU A 4 7.33 2.21 4.72
CA GLU A 4 7.79 2.64 6.04
C GLU A 4 6.95 2.01 7.14
N TYR A 5 7.63 1.64 8.23
CA TYR A 5 7.02 1.26 9.49
C TYR A 5 6.88 2.52 10.35
N PHE A 6 5.70 2.79 10.88
CA PHE A 6 5.52 3.86 11.85
C PHE A 6 5.65 3.28 13.26
N ARG A 7 6.39 3.98 14.13
CA ARG A 7 6.56 3.66 15.54
C ARG A 7 6.14 4.84 16.40
N GLU A 8 5.84 4.57 17.66
CA GLU A 8 5.35 5.53 18.66
C GLU A 8 6.31 6.73 18.89
N SER A 9 7.61 6.58 18.62
CA SER A 9 8.63 7.63 18.77
C SER A 9 8.53 8.80 17.79
N TYR A 10 7.51 8.86 16.95
CA TYR A 10 7.26 9.96 16.00
C TYR A 10 6.23 10.97 16.50
N LEU A 11 5.65 10.77 17.70
CA LEU A 11 4.67 11.67 18.29
C LEU A 11 5.35 12.71 19.20
N ALA A 12 4.99 13.99 19.02
CA ALA A 12 5.46 15.09 19.87
C ALA A 12 4.94 15.02 21.33
N SER A 13 4.08 14.05 21.64
CA SER A 13 3.48 13.84 22.96
C SER A 13 4.38 13.12 23.97
N GLU A 14 5.53 12.57 23.56
CA GLU A 14 6.50 11.94 24.47
C GLU A 14 7.34 12.97 25.27
N GLU A 15 7.42 14.22 24.80
CA GLU A 15 8.13 15.29 25.54
C GLU A 15 7.33 15.81 26.75
N ILE A 16 6.02 15.57 26.82
CA ILE A 16 5.15 16.11 27.85
C ILE A 16 4.29 14.96 28.39
N ASP A 17 4.62 14.50 29.59
CA ASP A 17 4.01 13.39 30.33
C ASP A 17 2.53 13.65 30.67
N THR A 18 1.70 13.66 29.63
CA THR A 18 0.26 13.90 29.69
C THR A 18 -0.43 12.55 29.48
N PRO A 19 -1.38 12.14 30.34
CA PRO A 19 -2.09 10.88 30.19
C PRO A 19 -3.03 10.97 28.97
N ASP A 20 -2.51 10.59 27.81
CA ASP A 20 -3.26 10.58 26.56
C ASP A 20 -3.96 9.22 26.37
N PRO A 21 -5.32 9.18 26.27
CA PRO A 21 -6.07 7.96 25.98
C PRO A 21 -5.75 7.37 24.59
N SER A 22 -5.00 8.08 23.75
CA SER A 22 -4.46 7.56 22.48
C SER A 22 -3.18 6.73 22.61
N ARG A 23 -2.74 6.39 23.85
CA ARG A 23 -1.72 5.37 24.16
C ARG A 23 -2.05 3.95 23.67
N HIS A 24 -3.22 3.74 23.05
CA HIS A 24 -3.59 2.49 22.39
C HIS A 24 -2.80 2.29 21.07
N CYS A 25 -1.55 1.84 21.20
CA CYS A 25 -0.78 1.07 20.21
C CYS A 25 -1.03 1.38 18.72
N PHE A 26 -0.49 2.49 18.21
CA PHE A 26 -0.48 2.79 16.77
C PHE A 26 0.55 1.93 16.04
N ARG A 27 0.22 0.66 15.79
CA ARG A 27 0.98 -0.22 14.89
C ARG A 27 0.33 -0.28 13.52
N GLY A 28 1.16 -0.16 12.49
CA GLY A 28 0.70 -0.25 11.12
C GLY A 28 1.82 -0.11 10.10
N GLN A 29 1.45 -0.25 8.85
CA GLN A 29 2.31 -0.06 7.68
C GLN A 29 1.60 0.84 6.68
N GLN A 30 2.40 1.53 5.87
CA GLN A 30 1.86 2.30 4.76
C GLN A 30 2.66 2.09 3.48
N ILE A 31 1.96 2.24 2.37
CA ILE A 31 2.53 2.30 1.03
C ILE A 31 2.31 3.71 0.52
N VAL A 32 3.40 4.41 0.16
CA VAL A 32 3.31 5.73 -0.45
C VAL A 32 3.69 5.65 -1.93
N VAL A 33 2.69 5.90 -2.76
CA VAL A 33 2.84 6.01 -4.21
C VAL A 33 2.92 7.49 -4.55
N HIS A 34 4.05 7.92 -5.11
CA HIS A 34 4.28 9.29 -5.57
C HIS A 34 4.37 9.30 -7.09
N TRP A 35 3.82 10.33 -7.72
CA TRP A 35 3.95 10.56 -9.16
C TRP A 35 4.25 12.02 -9.47
N ALA A 36 4.99 12.24 -10.55
CA ALA A 36 5.35 13.53 -11.07
C ALA A 36 5.46 13.46 -12.59
N GLU A 37 4.36 13.71 -13.29
CA GLU A 37 4.21 13.42 -14.71
C GLU A 37 3.35 14.48 -15.41
N PRO A 38 3.70 14.94 -16.63
CA PRO A 38 2.93 15.95 -17.35
C PRO A 38 1.67 15.34 -17.99
N CYS A 39 0.65 14.96 -17.22
CA CYS A 39 -0.51 14.27 -17.81
C CYS A 39 -1.47 15.17 -18.60
N ARG A 40 -1.87 14.68 -19.79
CA ARG A 40 -2.98 15.13 -20.63
C ARG A 40 -4.10 14.07 -20.79
N ALA A 41 -3.84 12.80 -20.45
CA ALA A 41 -4.76 11.68 -20.59
C ALA A 41 -5.28 11.16 -19.24
N SER A 42 -6.39 10.41 -19.26
CA SER A 42 -6.94 9.72 -18.09
C SER A 42 -6.00 8.60 -17.67
N ARG A 43 -5.45 8.69 -16.45
CA ARG A 43 -4.59 7.66 -15.86
C ARG A 43 -5.16 7.17 -14.53
N GLU A 44 -4.85 5.94 -14.20
CA GLU A 44 -5.20 5.32 -12.92
C GLU A 44 -4.01 4.54 -12.36
N ILE A 45 -3.89 4.57 -11.04
CA ILE A 45 -2.95 3.76 -10.29
C ILE A 45 -3.73 2.59 -9.72
N VAL A 46 -3.27 1.38 -9.98
CA VAL A 46 -3.79 0.15 -9.38
C VAL A 46 -2.76 -0.34 -8.38
N LEU A 47 -3.13 -0.41 -7.11
CA LEU A 47 -2.31 -0.97 -6.05
C LEU A 47 -2.88 -2.33 -5.66
N THR A 48 -2.09 -3.38 -5.82
CA THR A 48 -2.40 -4.70 -5.30
C THR A 48 -1.55 -4.97 -4.06
N VAL A 49 -2.19 -5.30 -2.95
CA VAL A 49 -1.54 -5.58 -1.66
C VAL A 49 -1.75 -7.04 -1.32
N ARG A 50 -0.67 -7.71 -0.90
CA ARG A 50 -0.70 -9.07 -0.35
C ARG A 50 -0.41 -9.01 1.14
N TYR A 51 -1.30 -9.58 1.93
CA TYR A 51 -1.22 -9.55 3.38
C TYR A 51 -0.64 -10.85 3.98
N GLY A 52 -0.30 -10.80 5.26
CA GLY A 52 0.23 -11.94 6.04
C GLY A 52 -0.75 -13.11 6.14
N ASN A 53 -2.04 -12.81 6.18
CA ASN A 53 -3.11 -13.80 6.19
C ASN A 53 -3.39 -14.45 4.81
N ARG A 54 -2.56 -14.13 3.80
CA ARG A 54 -2.65 -14.59 2.39
C ARG A 54 -3.79 -13.97 1.58
N GLU A 55 -4.54 -13.04 2.14
CA GLU A 55 -5.51 -12.27 1.36
C GLU A 55 -4.79 -11.31 0.40
N LEU A 56 -5.50 -10.99 -0.68
CA LEU A 56 -5.03 -10.10 -1.71
C LEU A 56 -6.15 -9.10 -2.01
N GLU A 57 -5.81 -7.82 -1.94
CA GLU A 57 -6.74 -6.74 -2.24
C GLU A 57 -6.18 -5.84 -3.32
N THR A 58 -7.07 -5.32 -4.15
CA THR A 58 -6.73 -4.40 -5.24
C THR A 58 -7.51 -3.11 -5.10
N PHE A 59 -6.79 -2.00 -5.19
CA PHE A 59 -7.30 -0.66 -5.01
C PHE A 59 -7.00 0.17 -6.25
N CYS A 60 -8.00 0.87 -6.77
CA CYS A 60 -7.84 1.75 -7.93
C CYS A 60 -7.92 3.22 -7.50
N HIS A 61 -6.98 4.03 -7.97
CA HIS A 61 -6.92 5.46 -7.70
C HIS A 61 -6.77 6.27 -8.99
N PRO A 62 -7.77 7.07 -9.39
CA PRO A 62 -7.68 7.91 -10.59
C PRO A 62 -6.73 9.09 -10.39
N ILE A 63 -5.79 9.29 -11.31
CA ILE A 63 -4.87 10.42 -11.30
C ILE A 63 -5.54 11.64 -11.94
N LYS A 64 -5.87 12.64 -11.11
CA LYS A 64 -6.48 13.91 -11.56
C LYS A 64 -5.49 15.07 -11.68
N LYS A 65 -4.26 14.90 -11.19
CA LYS A 65 -3.24 15.95 -11.10
C LYS A 65 -1.90 15.45 -11.61
N LYS A 66 -1.12 16.36 -12.23
CA LYS A 66 0.23 16.08 -12.76
C LYS A 66 1.21 15.58 -11.69
N HIS A 67 1.12 16.14 -10.50
CA HIS A 67 1.93 15.75 -9.35
C HIS A 67 1.02 15.39 -8.19
N GLY A 68 1.41 14.37 -7.44
CA GLY A 68 0.65 13.96 -6.28
C GLY A 68 1.22 12.73 -5.62
N TYR A 69 0.50 12.30 -4.60
CA TYR A 69 0.78 11.08 -3.90
C TYR A 69 -0.52 10.46 -3.44
N TRP A 70 -0.47 9.14 -3.25
CA TRP A 70 -1.54 8.36 -2.67
C TRP A 70 -0.93 7.46 -1.59
N ILE A 71 -1.58 7.46 -0.43
CA ILE A 71 -1.16 6.70 0.73
C ILE A 71 -2.20 5.62 1.00
N TYR A 72 -1.77 4.37 0.92
CA TYR A 72 -2.52 3.25 1.47
C TYR A 72 -1.98 2.94 2.88
N ARG A 73 -2.87 2.80 3.86
CA ARG A 73 -2.51 2.55 5.27
C ARG A 73 -3.23 1.31 5.78
N LEU A 74 -2.48 0.43 6.42
CA LEU A 74 -2.99 -0.71 7.18
C LEU A 74 -2.61 -0.50 8.64
N VAL A 75 -3.59 -0.25 9.50
CA VAL A 75 -3.37 0.21 10.90
C VAL A 75 -4.24 -0.54 11.88
N ASN A 76 -3.84 -0.55 13.15
CA ASN A 76 -4.64 -1.03 14.28
C ASN A 76 -5.18 -2.46 14.06
N ASP A 77 -6.48 -2.67 14.25
CA ASP A 77 -7.11 -3.99 14.14
C ASP A 77 -6.93 -4.58 12.74
N ASP A 78 -7.02 -3.78 11.67
CA ASP A 78 -6.79 -4.26 10.30
C ASP A 78 -5.36 -4.79 10.14
N TYR A 79 -4.37 -4.11 10.72
CA TYR A 79 -2.99 -4.60 10.69
C TYR A 79 -2.86 -5.98 11.34
N TRP A 80 -3.49 -6.18 12.49
CA TRP A 80 -3.44 -7.46 13.20
C TRP A 80 -4.25 -8.56 12.50
N ASN A 81 -5.43 -8.24 12.00
CA ASN A 81 -6.32 -9.17 11.30
C ASN A 81 -5.72 -9.65 9.98
N HIS A 82 -5.09 -8.74 9.23
CA HIS A 82 -4.44 -9.06 7.97
C HIS A 82 -3.02 -9.62 8.15
N GLY A 83 -2.43 -9.51 9.35
CA GLY A 83 -1.05 -9.92 9.62
C GLY A 83 -0.01 -9.02 8.92
N GLY A 84 -0.36 -7.76 8.69
CA GLY A 84 0.49 -6.79 7.99
C GLY A 84 0.52 -6.96 6.46
N ILE A 85 1.21 -6.04 5.81
CA ILE A 85 1.58 -6.01 4.41
C ILE A 85 2.85 -6.84 4.21
N VAL A 86 2.76 -7.91 3.41
CA VAL A 86 3.89 -8.77 3.06
C VAL A 86 4.56 -8.29 1.77
N SER A 87 3.76 -7.97 0.76
CA SER A 87 4.25 -7.52 -0.53
C SER A 87 3.17 -6.71 -1.25
N TYR A 88 3.56 -5.97 -2.27
CA TYR A 88 2.65 -5.17 -3.08
C TYR A 88 3.15 -5.04 -4.51
N LYS A 89 2.22 -4.72 -5.41
CA LYS A 89 2.45 -4.32 -6.80
C LYS A 89 1.68 -3.04 -7.07
N VAL A 90 2.31 -2.09 -7.74
CA VAL A 90 1.69 -0.86 -8.20
C VAL A 90 1.79 -0.83 -9.71
N GLU A 91 0.67 -0.59 -10.36
CA GLU A 91 0.54 -0.52 -11.80
C GLU A 91 -0.02 0.85 -12.19
N LEU A 92 0.51 1.44 -13.24
CA LEU A 92 0.03 2.68 -13.83
C LEU A 92 -0.63 2.34 -15.15
N TYR A 93 -1.91 2.66 -15.28
CA TYR A 93 -2.65 2.53 -16.52
C TYR A 93 -2.93 3.90 -17.14
N GLU A 94 -2.84 3.99 -18.46
CA GLU A 94 -3.28 5.14 -19.26
C GLU A 94 -4.32 4.65 -20.26
N ALA A 95 -5.54 5.20 -20.19
CA ALA A 95 -6.66 4.79 -21.03
C ALA A 95 -6.89 3.26 -21.08
N GLY A 96 -6.69 2.58 -19.95
CA GLY A 96 -6.85 1.12 -19.83
C GLY A 96 -5.64 0.29 -20.27
N VAL A 97 -4.55 0.92 -20.71
CA VAL A 97 -3.30 0.25 -21.08
C VAL A 97 -2.28 0.38 -19.96
N LEU A 98 -1.68 -0.74 -19.54
CA LEU A 98 -0.57 -0.73 -18.58
C LEU A 98 0.64 -0.02 -19.21
N VAL A 99 1.06 1.10 -18.63
CA VAL A 99 2.19 1.90 -19.12
C VAL A 99 3.43 1.75 -18.27
N ASP A 100 3.27 1.49 -16.97
CA ASP A 100 4.39 1.27 -16.04
C ASP A 100 3.94 0.42 -14.85
N HIS A 101 4.88 -0.24 -14.18
CA HIS A 101 4.61 -0.92 -12.93
C HIS A 101 5.85 -0.96 -12.03
N LYS A 102 5.59 -1.12 -10.73
CA LYS A 102 6.62 -1.29 -9.73
C LYS A 102 6.14 -2.23 -8.65
N GLU A 103 7.00 -3.15 -8.25
CA GLU A 103 6.68 -4.16 -7.27
C GLU A 103 7.68 -4.18 -6.12
N HIS A 104 7.21 -4.65 -4.97
CA HIS A 104 8.06 -4.96 -3.84
C HIS A 104 8.95 -6.17 -4.18
N HIS A 105 10.18 -6.24 -3.66
CA HIS A 105 11.12 -7.30 -4.03
C HIS A 105 10.65 -8.72 -3.68
N LEU A 106 9.72 -8.85 -2.72
CA LEU A 106 9.12 -10.14 -2.35
C LEU A 106 7.86 -10.45 -3.18
N TRP A 107 7.55 -9.65 -4.20
CA TRP A 107 6.45 -9.93 -5.10
C TRP A 107 6.83 -11.09 -6.01
N ALA A 108 5.95 -12.08 -6.06
CA ALA A 108 6.09 -13.23 -6.92
C ALA A 108 4.70 -13.58 -7.46
N GLU A 109 4.67 -13.96 -8.74
CA GLU A 109 3.47 -14.52 -9.36
C GLU A 109 3.08 -15.80 -8.63
N ILE A 110 1.81 -15.91 -8.27
CA ILE A 110 1.28 -17.11 -7.64
C ILE A 110 1.11 -18.14 -8.75
N ILE A 111 1.94 -19.19 -8.73
CA ILE A 111 1.75 -20.34 -9.60
C ILE A 111 0.64 -21.17 -8.99
N ASN A 112 -0.57 -21.01 -9.51
CA ASN A 112 -1.67 -21.92 -9.20
C ASN A 112 -1.41 -23.23 -9.93
N ILE A 113 -0.91 -24.22 -9.21
CA ILE A 113 -0.89 -25.60 -9.68
C ILE A 113 -2.32 -26.13 -9.48
N SER A 114 -3.23 -25.68 -10.35
CA SER A 114 -4.47 -26.43 -10.56
C SER A 114 -4.06 -27.75 -11.20
N ASP A 115 -4.26 -28.84 -10.45
CA ASP A 115 -3.93 -30.19 -10.84
C ASP A 115 -4.46 -30.53 -12.25
N THR A 116 -3.61 -31.22 -12.99
CA THR A 116 -3.68 -31.64 -14.39
C THR A 116 -5.04 -32.19 -14.84
N PRO A 117 -5.47 -31.96 -16.11
CA PRO A 117 -6.55 -32.74 -16.70
C PRO A 117 -6.06 -34.11 -17.13
N LEU A 118 -6.59 -35.19 -16.53
CA LEU A 118 -6.71 -36.52 -17.13
C LEU A 118 -7.98 -37.21 -16.64
#